data_AF-A0ABD5QDT8-F1
#
_entry.id   AF-A0ABD5QDT8-F1
#
_cell.length_a   1.000
_cell.length_b   1.000
_cell.length_c   1.000
_cell.angle_alpha   90.00
_cell.angle_beta   90.00
_cell.angle_gamma   90.00
#
_symmetry.space_group_name_H-M   'P 1'
#
loop_
_entity.id
_entity.type
_entity.pdbx_description
1 polymer ?
#
loop_
_entity_poly.entity_id
_entity_poly.type
_entity_poly.pdbx_seq_one_letter_code
_entity_poly.pdbx_strand_id
1 'polypeptide(L)' 'MKTTRRTEVVGHLSEEQLDEAIDDAQKADETRLVRRLCFIKNVFLGDTDEMAARRVGASQPTGGR' A
#
# COMPACT_ATOMS: atom_id res chain seq x y z
N MET A 1 21.51 -11.64 3.93
CA MET A 1 20.88 -10.52 4.66
C MET A 1 19.65 -10.10 3.86
N LYS A 2 18.42 -10.26 4.40
CA LYS A 2 17.21 -9.75 3.72
C LYS A 2 17.24 -8.23 3.84
N THR A 3 17.50 -7.54 2.73
CA THR A 3 17.44 -6.08 2.65
C THR A 3 15.96 -5.69 2.69
N THR A 4 15.47 -5.35 3.88
CA THR A 4 14.15 -4.75 4.06
C THR A 4 14.15 -3.39 3.37
N ARG A 5 13.66 -3.34 2.14
CA ARG A 5 13.50 -2.09 1.40
C ARG A 5 12.37 -1.29 2.06
N ARG A 6 12.63 -0.01 2.29
CA ARG A 6 11.61 0.99 2.60
C ARG A 6 11.48 1.83 1.37
N THR A 7 10.34 1.76 0.71
CA THR A 7 10.03 2.70 -0.37
C THR A 7 9.70 4.05 0.27
N GLU A 8 10.50 5.09 0.00
CA GLU A 8 10.13 6.46 0.36
C GLU A 8 8.97 6.89 -0.54
N VAL A 9 7.74 6.70 -0.05
CA VAL A 9 6.54 7.17 -0.73
C VAL A 9 6.44 8.67 -0.48
N VAL A 10 6.69 9.47 -1.52
CA VAL A 10 6.40 10.90 -1.49
C VAL A 10 4.89 11.06 -1.38
N GLY A 11 4.40 11.37 -0.18
CA GLY A 11 2.99 11.49 0.12
C GLY A 11 2.38 12.72 -0.54
N HIS A 12 1.74 12.53 -1.69
CA HIS A 12 0.87 13.54 -2.29
C HIS A 12 -0.53 13.56 -1.66
N LEU A 13 -0.85 12.56 -0.85
CA LEU A 13 -2.12 12.39 -0.17
C LEU A 13 -1.87 12.36 1.35
N SER A 14 -2.72 13.04 2.12
CA SER A 14 -2.82 12.82 3.57
C SER A 14 -3.39 11.42 3.85
N GLU A 15 -3.28 10.96 5.10
CA GLU A 15 -3.90 9.70 5.52
C GLU A 15 -5.41 9.68 5.24
N GLU A 16 -6.10 10.79 5.49
CA GLU A 16 -7.54 10.96 5.25
C GLU A 16 -7.88 10.84 3.76
N GLN A 17 -7.11 11.49 2.89
CA GLN A 17 -7.30 11.41 1.44
C GLN A 17 -7.02 10.01 0.90
N LEU A 18 -6.12 9.27 1.55
CA LEU A 18 -5.84 7.88 1.20
C LEU A 18 -7.00 6.97 1.59
N ASP A 19 -7.67 7.24 2.71
CA ASP A 19 -8.89 6.54 3.12
C ASP A 19 -10.06 6.80 2.18
N GLU A 20 -10.29 8.06 1.80
CA GLU A 20 -11.30 8.41 0.79
C GLU A 20 -11.04 7.68 -0.53
N ALA A 21 -9.79 7.65 -0.99
CA ALA A 21 -9.42 6.95 -2.21
C ALA A 21 -9.62 5.42 -2.12
N ILE A 22 -9.41 4.82 -0.94
CA ILE A 22 -9.69 3.40 -0.70
C ILE A 22 -11.19 3.15 -0.81
N ASP A 23 -12.01 3.97 -0.14
CA ASP A 23 -13.46 3.85 -0.14
C ASP A 23 -14.04 4.00 -1.55
N ASP A 24 -13.55 4.96 -2.32
CA ASP A 24 -13.99 5.17 -3.70
C ASP A 24 -13.57 4.02 -4.63
N ALA A 25 -12.35 3.50 -4.47
CA ALA A 25 -11.91 2.31 -5.21
C ALA A 25 -12.72 1.06 -4.85
N GLN A 26 -13.17 0.93 -3.59
CA GLN A 26 -14.07 -0.15 -3.16
C GLN A 26 -15.44 -0.02 -3.82
N LYS A 27 -16.04 1.18 -3.84
CA LYS A 27 -17.33 1.43 -4.51
C LYS A 27 -17.26 1.16 -6.02
N ALA A 28 -16.11 1.42 -6.64
CA ALA A 28 -15.85 1.17 -8.06
C ALA A 28 -15.49 -0.28 -8.38
N ASP A 29 -15.44 -1.18 -7.40
CA ASP A 29 -14.99 -2.58 -7.52
C ASP A 29 -13.58 -2.73 -8.11
N GLU A 30 -12.73 -1.71 -7.95
CA GLU A 30 -11.35 -1.70 -8.42
C GLU A 30 -10.43 -2.44 -7.43
N THR A 31 -10.64 -3.76 -7.31
CA THR A 31 -9.94 -4.61 -6.33
C THR A 31 -8.41 -4.47 -6.37
N ARG A 32 -7.82 -4.27 -7.56
CA ARG A 32 -6.37 -4.06 -7.70
C ARG A 32 -5.92 -2.71 -7.13
N LEU A 33 -6.72 -1.67 -7.32
CA LEU A 33 -6.44 -0.33 -6.80
C LEU A 33 -6.58 -0.31 -5.28
N VAL A 34 -7.65 -0.90 -4.74
CA VAL A 34 -7.86 -1.05 -3.28
C VAL A 34 -6.64 -1.69 -2.61
N ARG A 35 -6.14 -2.81 -3.15
CA ARG A 35 -4.96 -3.49 -2.61
C ARG A 35 -3.71 -2.61 -2.63
N ARG A 36 -3.51 -1.83 -3.70
CA ARG A 36 -2.36 -0.92 -3.83
C ARG A 36 -2.46 0.23 -2.84
N LEU A 37 -3.64 0.83 -2.68
CA LEU A 37 -3.85 1.93 -1.74
C LEU A 37 -3.70 1.46 -0.29
N CYS A 38 -4.24 0.29 0.07
CA CYS A 38 -4.00 -0.32 1.38
C CYS A 38 -2.52 -0.61 1.63
N PHE A 39 -1.77 -1.05 0.61
CA PHE A 39 -0.32 -1.25 0.74
C PHE A 39 0.37 0.08 1.04
N ILE A 40 0.06 1.13 0.28
CA ILE A 40 0.61 2.47 0.48
C ILE A 40 0.26 3.00 1.89
N LYS A 41 -0.97 2.78 2.36
CA LYS A 41 -1.40 3.18 3.72
C LYS A 41 -0.54 2.53 4.79
N ASN A 42 -0.32 1.23 4.68
CA ASN A 42 0.52 0.50 5.63
C ASN A 42 1.96 1.04 5.64
N VAL A 43 2.55 1.30 4.47
CA VAL A 43 3.89 1.90 4.37
C VAL A 43 3.93 3.29 5.00
N PHE A 44 2.91 4.11 4.76
CA PHE A 44 2.78 5.45 5.36
C PHE A 44 2.67 5.39 6.89
N LEU A 45 1.96 4.40 7.42
CA LEU A 45 1.85 4.13 8.87
C LEU A 45 3.13 3.52 9.48
N GLY A 46 4.20 3.36 8.70
CA GLY A 46 5.51 2.93 9.18
C GLY A 46 5.82 1.45 8.97
N ASP A 47 4.95 0.68 8.29
CA ASP A 47 5.29 -0.67 7.89
C ASP A 47 6.45 -0.65 6.87
N THR A 48 7.31 -1.66 6.96
CA THR A 48 8.24 -1.99 5.88
C THR A 48 7.48 -2.64 4.72
N ASP A 49 8.03 -2.58 3.51
CA ASP A 49 7.40 -3.17 2.32
C ASP A 49 6.98 -4.65 2.51
N GLU A 50 7.76 -5.46 3.23
CA GLU A 50 7.43 -6.87 3.53
C GLU A 50 6.22 -7.00 4.47
N MET A 51 6.11 -6.14 5.48
CA MET A 51 4.98 -6.11 6.41
C MET A 51 3.71 -5.61 5.72
N ALA A 52 3.82 -4.51 4.97
CA ALA A 52 2.69 -3.96 4.21
C ALA A 52 2.17 -4.95 3.17
N ALA A 53 3.06 -5.63 2.43
CA ALA A 53 2.69 -6.67 1.46
C ALA A 53 1.97 -7.84 2.13
N ARG A 54 2.48 -8.29 3.29
CA ARG A 54 1.85 -9.36 4.08
C ARG A 54 0.44 -8.99 4.54
N ARG A 55 0.22 -7.75 5.00
CA ARG A 55 -1.10 -7.28 5.46
C ARG A 55 -2.14 -7.27 4.34
N VAL A 56 -1.74 -6.93 3.12
CA VAL A 56 -2.67 -6.91 1.96
C VAL A 56 -2.78 -8.27 1.25
N GLY A 57 -2.20 -9.34 1.81
CA GLY A 57 -2.22 -10.67 1.22
C GLY A 57 -1.41 -10.79 -0.08
N ALA A 58 -0.47 -9.88 -0.33
CA ALA A 58 0.45 -9.98 -1.46
C ALA A 58 1.56 -10.98 -1.09
N SER A 59 1.53 -12.17 -1.70
CA SER A 59 2.50 -13.25 -1.46
C SER A 59 3.88 -12.99 -2.09
N GLN A 60 4.03 -11.92 -2.88
CA GLN A 60 5.31 -11.49 -3.44
C GLN A 60 5.41 -9.96 -3.36
N PRO A 61 6.62 -9.41 -3.15
CA PRO A 61 6.83 -7.98 -3.26
C PRO A 61 6.53 -7.58 -4.71
N THR A 62 5.39 -6.92 -4.93
CA THR A 62 5.05 -6.22 -6.19
C THR A 62 5.95 -4.99 -6.41
N GLY A 63 7.24 -5.12 -6.11
CA GLY A 63 8.34 -4.16 -6.30
C GLY A 63 9.44 -4.75 -7.18
N GLY A 64 9.02 -5.49 -8.21
CA GLY A 64 9.84 -6.03 -9.28
C GLY A 64 9.29 -5.57 -10.63
N ARG A 65 9.39 -4.28 -10.91
CA ARG A 65 9.46 -3.71 -12.25
C ARG A 65 10.42 -2.53 -12.19
#